data_AF-A0A372GK15-F1
#
_entry.id   AF-A0A372GK15-F1
#
_cell.length_a   1.000
_cell.length_b   1.000
_cell.length_c   1.000
_cell.angle_alpha   90.00
_cell.angle_beta   90.00
_cell.angle_gamma   90.00
#
_symmetry.space_group_name_H-M   'P 1'
#
loop_
_entity.id
_entity.type
_entity.pdbx_description
1 polymer ?
#
loop_
_entity_poly.entity_id
_entity_poly.type
_entity_poly.pdbx_seq_one_letter_code
_entity_poly.pdbx_strand_id
1 'polypeptide(L)'
;MIGVHAARWAALTALAAVLAASGCGIRPTGIVDAGNPPFARGYADTITVYLVRGGMLRPVTRPGIPGRPYLAVEQLHVPTTPRERTVGLHTEVHRALTVQAVNEGLGSTFERPWPLAVQQIDRSMSPGWSRTAIAQIACTAEAVPGIEGVILVGASNTGDGGGTPVSCRQFADLLP
;
A
#
# COMPACT_ATOMS: atom_id res chain seq x y z
N MET A 1 6.49 41.66 78.75
CA MET A 1 6.65 40.57 77.75
C MET A 1 5.31 40.31 77.04
N ILE A 2 4.80 41.25 76.24
CA ILE A 2 3.43 41.19 75.66
C ILE A 2 3.44 41.23 74.11
N GLY A 3 4.57 41.61 73.48
CA GLY A 3 4.64 41.82 72.02
C GLY A 3 4.83 40.57 71.15
N VAL A 4 5.11 39.39 71.73
CA VAL A 4 5.46 38.19 70.93
C VAL A 4 4.22 37.36 70.55
N HIS A 5 3.15 37.46 71.32
CA HIS A 5 1.92 36.70 71.05
C HIS A 5 1.12 37.32 69.90
N ALA A 6 0.93 38.65 69.86
CA ALA A 6 0.17 39.28 68.79
C ALA A 6 0.74 38.99 67.38
N ALA A 7 2.07 38.96 67.23
CA ALA A 7 2.74 38.67 65.96
C ALA A 7 2.56 37.21 65.49
N ARG A 8 2.51 36.25 66.42
CA ARG A 8 2.34 34.81 66.09
C ARG A 8 0.93 34.51 65.61
N TRP A 9 -0.08 35.19 66.15
CA TRP A 9 -1.47 34.97 65.77
C TRP A 9 -1.80 35.61 64.42
N ALA A 10 -1.22 36.77 64.09
CA ALA A 10 -1.36 37.40 62.78
C ALA A 10 -0.68 36.60 61.65
N ALA A 11 0.46 35.95 61.94
CA ALA A 11 1.14 35.10 60.96
C ALA A 11 0.35 33.81 60.65
N LEU A 12 -0.30 33.22 61.66
CA LEU A 12 -1.11 32.00 61.50
C LEU A 12 -2.39 32.25 60.70
N THR A 13 -3.05 33.39 60.88
CA THR A 13 -4.26 33.74 60.12
C THR A 13 -3.95 34.08 58.66
N ALA A 14 -2.83 34.76 58.40
CA ALA A 14 -2.39 35.03 57.04
C ALA A 14 -2.01 33.74 56.27
N LEU A 15 -1.36 32.78 56.94
CA LEU A 15 -0.99 31.50 56.33
C LEU A 15 -2.23 30.64 56.00
N ALA A 16 -3.24 30.63 56.88
CA ALA A 16 -4.49 29.92 56.66
C ALA A 16 -5.30 30.48 55.48
N ALA A 17 -5.30 31.81 55.30
CA ALA A 17 -5.96 32.46 54.17
C ALA A 17 -5.31 32.13 52.82
N VAL A 18 -3.98 32.02 52.77
CA VAL A 18 -3.24 31.66 51.55
C VAL A 18 -3.45 30.17 51.19
N LEU A 19 -3.51 29.28 52.18
CA LEU A 19 -3.79 27.85 51.97
C LEU A 19 -5.22 27.58 51.49
N ALA A 20 -6.19 28.40 51.88
CA ALA A 20 -7.56 28.29 51.40
C ALA A 20 -7.75 28.79 49.95
N ALA A 21 -6.87 29.68 49.48
CA ALA A 21 -6.93 30.26 48.14
C ALA A 21 -6.15 29.48 47.06
N SER A 22 -5.29 28.53 47.45
CA SER A 22 -4.50 27.72 46.50
C SER A 22 -5.16 26.41 46.06
N GLY A 23 -6.39 26.13 46.52
CA GLY A 23 -7.20 25.03 46.02
C GLY A 23 -7.89 25.43 44.71
N CYS A 24 -7.20 25.39 43.58
CA CYS A 24 -7.85 25.41 42.28
C CYS A 24 -8.88 24.27 42.25
N GLY A 25 -10.17 24.61 42.18
CA GLY A 25 -11.31 23.68 42.26
C GLY A 25 -11.38 22.70 41.09
N ILE A 26 -10.39 21.81 40.98
CA ILE A 26 -10.39 20.72 40.01
C ILE A 26 -11.36 19.68 40.52
N ARG A 27 -12.57 19.74 39.97
CA ARG A 27 -13.61 18.72 40.17
C ARG A 27 -13.05 17.40 39.63
N PRO A 28 -13.12 16.29 40.38
CA PRO A 28 -12.69 15.00 39.87
C PRO A 28 -13.49 14.69 38.58
N THR A 29 -12.83 14.80 37.44
CA THR A 29 -13.35 14.24 36.20
C THR A 29 -13.14 12.74 36.36
N GLY A 30 -14.22 11.99 36.58
CA GLY A 30 -14.13 10.54 36.76
C GLY A 30 -13.29 9.89 35.66
N ILE A 31 -12.70 8.74 35.98
CA ILE A 31 -11.99 7.94 34.99
C ILE A 31 -13.02 7.44 33.99
N VAL A 32 -12.94 7.93 32.75
CA VAL A 32 -13.68 7.35 31.63
C VAL A 32 -12.82 6.22 31.10
N ASP A 33 -13.31 4.99 31.25
CA ASP A 33 -12.70 3.82 30.62
C ASP A 33 -12.72 4.04 29.10
N ALA A 34 -11.54 4.07 28.48
CA ALA A 34 -11.39 4.27 27.03
C ALA A 34 -11.89 3.05 26.22
N GLY A 35 -12.40 2.04 26.91
CA GLY A 35 -12.77 0.76 26.33
C GLY A 35 -11.55 -0.09 26.03
N ASN A 36 -11.79 -1.29 25.52
CA ASN A 36 -10.72 -2.14 25.04
C ASN A 36 -9.94 -1.45 23.92
N PRO A 37 -8.61 -1.61 23.85
CA PRO A 37 -7.83 -1.11 22.73
C PRO A 37 -8.41 -1.66 21.41
N PRO A 38 -8.40 -0.86 20.32
CA PRO A 38 -8.94 -1.31 19.05
C PRO A 38 -8.21 -2.58 18.60
N PHE A 39 -8.95 -3.68 18.55
CA PHE A 39 -8.46 -4.95 18.02
C PHE A 39 -8.66 -4.94 16.51
N ALA A 40 -7.63 -4.55 15.77
CA ALA A 40 -7.65 -4.67 14.31
C ALA A 40 -7.56 -6.16 13.93
N ARG A 41 -8.70 -6.80 13.69
CA ARG A 41 -8.73 -8.02 12.87
C ARG A 41 -8.44 -7.58 11.43
N GLY A 42 -7.16 -7.45 11.10
CA GLY A 42 -6.71 -7.07 9.76
C GLY A 42 -6.95 -8.22 8.78
N TYR A 43 -8.19 -8.42 8.34
CA TYR A 43 -8.44 -9.11 7.08
C TYR A 43 -7.96 -8.18 5.98
N ALA A 44 -6.69 -8.33 5.58
CA ALA A 44 -6.20 -7.72 4.36
C ALA A 44 -7.02 -8.30 3.20
N ASP A 45 -7.53 -7.43 2.32
CA ASP A 45 -7.99 -7.87 1.00
C ASP A 45 -6.90 -8.71 0.37
N THR A 46 -7.24 -9.81 -0.30
CA THR A 46 -6.22 -10.64 -0.95
C THR A 46 -6.01 -10.20 -2.38
N ILE A 47 -4.76 -10.16 -2.82
CA ILE A 47 -4.39 -9.95 -4.21
C ILE A 47 -3.73 -11.21 -4.76
N THR A 48 -3.89 -11.45 -6.05
CA THR A 48 -3.22 -12.54 -6.75
C THR A 48 -2.08 -11.99 -7.59
N VAL A 49 -0.87 -12.48 -7.37
CA VAL A 49 0.30 -12.20 -8.22
C VAL A 49 0.75 -13.47 -8.91
N TYR A 50 1.17 -13.38 -10.16
CA TYR A 50 1.77 -14.51 -10.87
C TYR A 50 3.30 -14.47 -10.72
N LEU A 51 3.85 -15.45 -10.02
CA LEU A 51 5.29 -15.63 -9.82
C LEU A 51 5.82 -16.77 -10.69
N VAL A 52 7.13 -16.81 -10.92
CA VAL A 52 7.76 -17.82 -11.78
C VAL A 52 8.28 -18.98 -10.94
N ARG A 53 8.03 -20.21 -11.39
CA ARG A 53 8.63 -21.44 -10.87
C ARG A 53 8.90 -22.40 -12.03
N GLY A 54 10.17 -22.74 -12.24
CA GLY A 54 10.58 -23.66 -13.31
C GLY A 54 10.16 -23.18 -14.69
N GLY A 55 10.26 -21.87 -14.95
CA GLY A 55 9.86 -21.23 -16.22
C GLY A 55 8.36 -20.99 -16.40
N MET A 56 7.51 -21.51 -15.51
CA MET A 56 6.05 -21.39 -15.59
C MET A 56 5.53 -20.37 -14.56
N LEU A 57 4.45 -19.69 -14.90
CA LEU A 57 3.72 -18.81 -14.01
C LEU A 57 2.88 -19.62 -13.01
N ARG A 58 2.87 -19.17 -11.75
CA ARG A 58 2.07 -19.75 -10.66
C ARG A 58 1.33 -18.62 -9.94
N PRO A 59 -0.01 -18.73 -9.78
CA PRO A 59 -0.75 -17.75 -9.00
C PRO A 59 -0.38 -17.89 -7.52
N VAL A 60 -0.13 -16.76 -6.88
CA VAL A 60 0.22 -16.66 -5.46
C VAL A 60 -0.64 -15.59 -4.83
N THR A 61 -1.32 -15.96 -3.75
CA THR A 61 -2.11 -15.02 -2.96
C THR A 61 -1.20 -14.25 -2.00
N ARG A 62 -1.27 -12.93 -2.05
CA ARG A 62 -0.57 -12.03 -1.13
C ARG A 62 -1.55 -11.14 -0.37
N PRO A 63 -1.15 -10.60 0.79
CA PRO A 63 -1.90 -9.53 1.44
C PRO A 63 -1.95 -8.30 0.55
N GLY A 64 -3.16 -7.82 0.31
CA GLY A 64 -3.47 -6.56 -0.33
C GLY A 64 -3.77 -5.46 0.67
N ILE A 65 -4.17 -4.30 0.14
CA ILE A 65 -4.50 -3.10 0.92
C ILE A 65 -5.81 -2.54 0.33
N PRO A 66 -6.85 -2.32 1.16
CA PRO A 66 -8.08 -1.69 0.70
C PRO A 66 -7.83 -0.35 0.00
N GLY A 67 -8.56 -0.08 -1.08
CA GLY A 67 -8.40 1.14 -1.87
C GLY A 67 -7.17 1.16 -2.79
N ARG A 68 -6.40 0.07 -2.88
CA ARG A 68 -5.27 -0.07 -3.81
C ARG A 68 -5.54 -1.20 -4.83
N PRO A 69 -6.42 -0.98 -5.82
CA PRO A 69 -6.90 -2.04 -6.72
C PRO A 69 -5.79 -2.64 -7.61
N TYR A 70 -4.74 -1.87 -7.93
CA TYR A 70 -3.65 -2.29 -8.81
C TYR A 70 -2.38 -2.72 -8.07
N LEU A 71 -2.48 -2.88 -6.75
CA LEU A 71 -1.36 -3.24 -5.89
C LEU A 71 -0.69 -4.57 -6.31
N ALA A 72 -1.46 -5.49 -6.87
CA ALA A 72 -0.94 -6.77 -7.38
C ALA A 72 0.20 -6.55 -8.39
N VAL A 73 -0.02 -5.67 -9.37
CA VAL A 73 0.96 -5.35 -10.40
C VAL A 73 2.10 -4.52 -9.84
N GLU A 74 1.79 -3.51 -9.01
CA GLU A 74 2.81 -2.66 -8.36
C GLU A 74 3.81 -3.48 -7.53
N GLN A 75 3.36 -4.55 -6.87
CA GLN A 75 4.18 -5.41 -6.02
C GLN A 75 5.00 -6.47 -6.76
N LEU A 76 4.90 -6.59 -8.09
CA LEU A 76 5.67 -7.60 -8.83
C LEU A 76 7.19 -7.41 -8.68
N HIS A 77 7.65 -6.19 -8.42
CA HIS A 77 9.05 -5.89 -8.14
C HIS A 77 9.51 -6.18 -6.71
N VAL A 78 8.56 -6.41 -5.81
CA VAL A 78 8.88 -6.68 -4.41
C VAL A 78 9.51 -8.08 -4.31
N PRO A 79 10.69 -8.21 -3.66
CA PRO A 79 11.34 -9.51 -3.50
C PRO A 79 10.42 -10.57 -2.92
N THR A 80 10.56 -11.80 -3.41
CA THR A 80 9.75 -12.91 -2.91
C THR A 80 10.08 -13.24 -1.45
N THR A 81 9.05 -13.62 -0.70
CA THR A 81 9.18 -13.95 0.73
C THR A 81 10.06 -15.19 0.91
N PRO A 82 10.65 -15.42 2.09
CA PRO A 82 11.43 -16.63 2.35
C PRO A 82 10.67 -17.93 2.04
N ARG A 83 9.36 -17.97 2.34
CA ARG A 83 8.49 -19.13 2.05
C ARG A 83 8.23 -19.33 0.56
N GLU A 84 8.11 -18.25 -0.21
CA GLU A 84 7.99 -18.33 -1.67
C GLU A 84 9.30 -18.85 -2.28
N ARG A 85 10.45 -18.34 -1.81
CA ARG A 85 11.77 -18.77 -2.30
C ARG A 85 12.07 -20.23 -2.02
N THR A 86 11.66 -20.76 -0.87
CA THR A 86 11.92 -22.18 -0.53
C THR A 86 11.23 -23.17 -1.47
N VAL A 87 10.15 -22.75 -2.13
CA VAL A 87 9.44 -23.54 -3.15
C VAL A 87 9.81 -23.13 -4.59
N GLY A 88 10.88 -22.34 -4.75
CA GLY A 88 11.44 -21.95 -6.04
C GLY A 88 10.72 -20.79 -6.75
N LEU A 89 9.88 -20.03 -6.05
CA LEU A 89 9.18 -18.88 -6.62
C LEU A 89 10.08 -17.65 -6.66
N HIS A 90 10.11 -16.99 -7.82
CA HIS A 90 10.83 -15.73 -8.06
C HIS A 90 10.01 -14.79 -8.97
N THR A 91 10.50 -13.56 -9.14
CA THR A 91 9.94 -12.58 -10.06
C THR A 91 10.99 -12.18 -11.09
N GLU A 92 10.57 -12.01 -12.34
CA GLU A 92 11.37 -11.45 -13.44
C GLU A 92 11.18 -9.94 -13.58
N VAL A 93 10.20 -9.38 -12.87
CA VAL A 93 9.99 -7.93 -12.75
C VAL A 93 10.90 -7.42 -11.64
N HIS A 94 12.04 -6.84 -11.99
CA HIS A 94 13.05 -6.41 -11.00
C HIS A 94 13.04 -4.90 -10.73
N ARG A 95 12.19 -4.15 -11.44
CA ARG A 95 12.10 -2.69 -11.36
C ARG A 95 10.71 -2.28 -10.92
N ALA A 96 10.65 -1.21 -10.15
CA ALA A 96 9.39 -0.65 -9.69
C ALA A 96 8.53 -0.20 -10.89
N LEU A 97 7.24 -0.48 -10.78
CA LEU A 97 6.25 -0.18 -11.81
C LEU A 97 5.35 0.97 -11.34
N THR A 98 4.95 1.82 -12.29
CA THR A 98 3.79 2.70 -12.13
C THR A 98 2.65 2.13 -12.96
N VAL A 99 1.46 2.06 -12.34
CA VAL A 99 0.25 1.51 -12.95
C VAL A 99 -0.82 2.59 -12.94
N GLN A 100 -1.47 2.81 -14.09
CA GLN A 100 -2.55 3.77 -14.23
C GLN A 100 -3.68 3.12 -15.00
N ALA A 101 -4.91 3.29 -14.50
CA ALA A 101 -6.09 3.01 -15.32
C ALA A 101 -6.10 4.00 -16.48
N VAL A 102 -6.16 3.50 -17.70
CA VAL A 102 -6.43 4.36 -18.86
C VAL A 102 -7.91 4.71 -18.76
N ASN A 103 -8.25 5.94 -18.35
CA ASN A 103 -9.61 6.46 -18.43
C ASN A 103 -9.83 7.15 -19.78
N GLU A 104 -11.07 7.20 -20.26
CA GLU A 104 -11.48 7.81 -21.54
C GLU A 104 -11.03 9.28 -21.53
N GLY A 105 -9.93 9.53 -22.21
CA GLY A 105 -9.34 10.86 -22.36
C GLY A 105 -8.31 10.93 -23.49
N LEU A 106 -7.86 9.77 -23.98
CA LEU A 106 -6.97 9.61 -25.12
C LEU A 106 -7.72 9.04 -26.35
N GLY A 107 -8.89 9.60 -26.68
CA GLY A 107 -9.62 9.26 -27.92
C GLY A 107 -9.84 7.75 -28.18
N SER A 108 -9.87 6.94 -27.12
CA SER A 108 -9.82 5.49 -27.24
C SER A 108 -11.21 4.90 -27.38
N THR A 109 -11.48 4.24 -28.50
CA THR A 109 -12.71 3.51 -28.84
C THR A 109 -12.88 2.17 -28.08
N PHE A 110 -12.26 1.99 -26.91
CA PHE A 110 -12.41 0.75 -26.14
C PHE A 110 -13.75 0.77 -25.39
N GLU A 111 -14.76 0.05 -25.90
CA GLU A 111 -16.12 -0.09 -25.33
C GLU A 111 -16.19 -0.87 -23.99
N ARG A 112 -15.12 -0.85 -23.21
CA ARG A 112 -14.75 -1.80 -22.14
C ARG A 112 -14.20 -3.12 -22.65
N PRO A 113 -13.30 -3.73 -21.86
CA PRO A 113 -12.72 -3.21 -20.62
C PRO A 113 -11.38 -2.48 -20.80
N TRP A 114 -11.06 -1.74 -19.76
CA TRP A 114 -9.98 -0.77 -19.75
C TRP A 114 -8.65 -1.44 -19.48
N PRO A 115 -7.67 -1.31 -20.39
CA PRO A 115 -6.33 -1.79 -20.10
C PRO A 115 -5.66 -0.92 -19.04
N LEU A 116 -4.73 -1.52 -18.27
CA LEU A 116 -3.85 -0.76 -17.38
C LEU A 116 -2.62 -0.29 -18.13
N ALA A 117 -2.32 1.00 -18.11
CA ALA A 117 -1.02 1.50 -18.53
C ALA A 117 0.02 1.14 -17.46
N VAL A 118 1.04 0.39 -17.87
CA VAL A 118 2.14 -0.05 -17.00
C VAL A 118 3.45 0.48 -17.56
N GLN A 119 4.23 1.15 -16.71
CA GLN A 119 5.55 1.68 -17.04
C GLN A 119 6.56 1.38 -15.94
N GLN A 120 7.85 1.25 -16.29
CA GLN A 120 8.92 1.28 -15.30
C GLN A 120 9.14 2.71 -14.81
N ILE A 121 9.48 2.87 -13.53
CA ILE A 121 9.78 4.18 -12.94
C ILE A 121 11.10 4.75 -13.50
N ASP A 122 12.10 3.90 -13.77
CA ASP A 122 13.42 4.26 -14.28
C ASP A 122 13.55 3.97 -15.78
N ARG A 123 13.19 4.95 -16.63
CA ARG A 123 13.30 4.87 -18.11
C ARG A 123 14.74 4.81 -18.65
N SER A 124 15.74 4.84 -17.76
CA SER A 124 17.15 4.93 -18.15
C SER A 124 17.70 3.53 -18.45
N MET A 125 17.69 3.14 -19.72
CA MET A 125 18.45 2.00 -20.28
C MET A 125 18.06 0.60 -19.76
N SER A 126 16.78 0.25 -19.66
CA SER A 126 16.44 -1.18 -19.55
C SER A 126 16.55 -1.86 -20.93
N PRO A 127 17.28 -2.99 -21.07
CA PRO A 127 16.99 -3.92 -22.15
C PRO A 127 15.51 -4.31 -21.99
N GLY A 128 14.75 -4.31 -23.08
CA GLY A 128 13.30 -4.52 -23.05
C GLY A 128 12.90 -5.70 -22.15
N TRP A 129 11.71 -5.63 -21.57
CA TRP A 129 11.21 -6.66 -20.67
C TRP A 129 11.32 -8.06 -21.28
N SER A 130 11.76 -9.03 -20.47
CA SER A 130 11.75 -10.43 -20.87
C SER A 130 10.31 -10.88 -21.13
N ARG A 131 10.14 -11.88 -22.00
CA ARG A 131 8.83 -12.48 -22.27
C ARG A 131 8.11 -12.91 -20.98
N THR A 132 8.86 -13.51 -20.05
CA THR A 132 8.32 -13.96 -18.76
C THR A 132 7.92 -12.79 -17.87
N ALA A 133 8.71 -11.69 -17.82
CA ALA A 133 8.34 -10.49 -17.08
C ALA A 133 7.05 -9.87 -17.63
N ILE A 134 6.91 -9.80 -18.96
CA ILE A 134 5.69 -9.32 -19.62
C ILE A 134 4.50 -10.22 -19.25
N ALA A 135 4.68 -11.54 -19.29
CA ALA A 135 3.65 -12.50 -18.93
C ALA A 135 3.20 -12.35 -17.46
N GLN A 136 4.15 -12.17 -16.53
CA GLN A 136 3.84 -11.90 -15.13
C GLN A 136 3.00 -10.64 -14.97
N ILE A 137 3.36 -9.54 -15.65
CA ILE A 137 2.62 -8.28 -15.59
C ILE A 137 1.20 -8.47 -16.12
N ALA A 138 1.04 -9.05 -17.31
CA ALA A 138 -0.27 -9.22 -17.94
C ALA A 138 -1.20 -10.14 -17.13
N CYS A 139 -0.71 -11.31 -16.70
CA CYS A 139 -1.51 -12.26 -15.93
C CYS A 139 -1.83 -11.78 -14.52
N THR A 140 -0.94 -11.01 -13.89
CA THR A 140 -1.23 -10.38 -12.60
C THR A 140 -2.26 -9.25 -12.76
N ALA A 141 -2.20 -8.48 -13.84
CA ALA A 141 -3.19 -7.44 -14.12
C ALA A 141 -4.59 -8.02 -14.34
N GLU A 142 -4.71 -9.06 -15.17
CA GLU A 142 -6.01 -9.71 -15.45
C GLU A 142 -6.57 -10.52 -14.26
N ALA A 143 -5.75 -10.78 -13.24
CA ALA A 143 -6.27 -11.32 -11.98
C ALA A 143 -7.07 -10.26 -11.17
N VAL A 144 -6.95 -8.98 -11.53
CA VAL A 144 -7.77 -7.90 -10.95
C VAL A 144 -9.13 -7.88 -11.67
N PRO A 145 -10.26 -7.93 -10.94
CA PRO A 145 -11.58 -7.90 -11.55
C PRO A 145 -11.79 -6.68 -12.47
N GLY A 146 -12.25 -6.93 -13.69
CA GLY A 146 -12.57 -5.89 -14.68
C GLY A 146 -11.40 -5.44 -15.56
N ILE A 147 -10.23 -6.08 -15.46
CA ILE A 147 -9.05 -5.83 -16.31
C ILE A 147 -8.88 -6.99 -17.30
N GLU A 148 -8.78 -6.71 -18.61
CA GLU A 148 -8.52 -7.71 -19.66
C GLU A 148 -7.16 -7.54 -20.35
N GLY A 149 -6.31 -6.65 -19.84
CA GLY A 149 -4.97 -6.48 -20.37
C GLY A 149 -4.25 -5.25 -19.86
N VAL A 150 -3.07 -5.04 -20.42
CA VAL A 150 -2.18 -3.93 -20.09
C VAL A 150 -1.67 -3.25 -21.35
N ILE A 151 -1.39 -1.96 -21.26
CA ILE A 151 -0.62 -1.21 -22.23
C ILE A 151 0.77 -0.99 -21.62
N LEU A 152 1.77 -1.59 -22.24
CA LEU A 152 3.17 -1.50 -21.87
C LEU A 152 3.77 -0.21 -22.42
N VAL A 153 3.85 0.84 -21.59
CA VAL A 153 4.32 2.17 -21.98
C VAL A 153 5.85 2.19 -21.98
N GLY A 154 6.46 2.56 -23.11
CA GLY A 154 7.91 2.60 -23.28
C GLY A 154 8.55 1.26 -23.69
N ALA A 155 7.76 0.24 -24.01
CA ALA A 155 8.25 -1.04 -24.53
C ALA A 155 8.55 -1.02 -26.05
N SER A 156 8.07 0.00 -26.79
CA SER A 156 8.26 0.14 -28.24
C SER A 156 9.11 1.37 -28.58
N ASN A 157 10.16 1.16 -29.39
CA ASN A 157 10.97 2.21 -30.04
C ASN A 157 10.31 2.78 -31.32
N THR A 158 9.05 2.48 -31.59
CA THR A 158 8.32 3.05 -32.74
C THR A 158 7.73 4.37 -32.29
N GLY A 159 8.17 5.47 -32.92
CA GLY A 159 7.95 6.87 -32.55
C GLY A 159 6.49 7.38 -32.51
N ASP A 160 5.52 6.51 -32.30
CA ASP A 160 4.09 6.79 -32.32
C ASP A 160 3.49 6.82 -30.90
N GLY A 161 4.21 7.32 -29.89
CA GLY A 161 3.65 7.71 -28.57
C GLY A 161 2.79 6.68 -27.81
N GLY A 162 2.71 5.44 -28.27
CA GLY A 162 1.71 4.46 -27.86
C GLY A 162 2.37 3.20 -27.33
N GLY A 163 1.96 2.77 -26.14
CA GLY A 163 2.45 1.53 -25.54
C GLY A 163 2.01 0.28 -26.30
N THR A 164 2.60 -0.86 -25.98
CA THR A 164 2.24 -2.14 -26.59
C THR A 164 1.10 -2.80 -25.81
N PRO A 165 -0.07 -3.07 -26.42
CA PRO A 165 -1.15 -3.79 -25.76
C PRO A 165 -0.77 -5.26 -25.59
N VAL A 166 -0.99 -5.79 -24.39
CA VAL A 166 -0.64 -7.16 -24.01
C VAL A 166 -1.73 -7.75 -23.10
N SER A 167 -2.01 -9.04 -23.26
CA SER A 167 -2.96 -9.80 -22.44
C SER A 167 -2.37 -11.14 -21.98
N CYS A 168 -2.83 -11.67 -20.86
CA CYS A 168 -2.39 -12.93 -20.28
C CYS A 168 -2.58 -14.10 -21.25
N ARG A 169 -3.65 -14.09 -22.06
CA ARG A 169 -3.92 -15.14 -23.07
C ARG A 169 -2.78 -15.35 -24.06
N GLN A 170 -1.96 -14.31 -24.32
CA GLN A 170 -0.80 -14.41 -25.23
C GLN A 170 0.34 -15.25 -24.65
N PHE A 171 0.26 -15.60 -23.36
CA PHE A 171 1.23 -16.40 -22.62
C PHE A 171 0.60 -17.65 -22.01
N ALA A 172 -0.46 -18.17 -22.64
CA ALA A 172 -1.12 -19.38 -22.17
C ALA A 172 -0.17 -20.59 -22.06
N ASP A 173 0.90 -20.62 -22.84
CA ASP A 173 1.98 -21.62 -22.78
C ASP A 173 2.83 -21.53 -21.50
N LEU A 174 2.80 -20.40 -20.78
CA LEU A 174 3.48 -20.20 -19.51
C LEU A 174 2.56 -20.43 -18.30
N LEU A 175 1.27 -20.71 -18.51
CA LEU A 175 0.31 -20.95 -17.44
C LEU A 175 0.30 -22.43 -16.98
N PRO A 176 -0.11 -22.71 -15.73
CA PRO A 176 -0.16 -24.05 -15.12
C PRO A 176 -0.83 -25.16 -15.92
#